data_AF-A0A9W9DC50-F1
#
_entry.id   AF-A0A9W9DC50-F1
#
_cell.length_a   1.000
_cell.length_b   1.000
_cell.length_c   1.000
_cell.angle_alpha   90.00
_cell.angle_beta   90.00
_cell.angle_gamma   90.00
#
_symmetry.space_group_name_H-M   'P 1'
#
loop_
_entity.id
_entity.type
_entity.pdbx_description
1 polymer ?
#
loop_
_entity_poly.entity_id
_entity_poly.type
_entity_poly.pdbx_seq_one_letter_code
_entity_poly.pdbx_strand_id
1 'polypeptide(L)'
;MGMHRDATNVEFDPIERNTRRQVWWSIYSFERILCSILGRPTVIDEREMSMQIPDAPMLEQKSMSAEFMTQAYEIARMSYTIRQRAYFDSNNAEERSPSLAMAESLLRECDTYAQTIPPSLSLNYLPTIPPEQKARILLLHVYYYYTRCIASRDFLVHKVERNITFLEGKDAPYSEELQRTLALSEDCVESAHQSLRCIMEGADLGMIGYSWLDLFFIFHSIMIVCADFLARPRSQHDMAKDVERKEMVRVMLNHIRGMKMAATYKILSKIAVQFAAITGVTEDQGPTPMYTGQAGGSRLDEKHAALGQDETAQTLVEISDIQEDWFANATSSLGLDFFELQEGPDSLPLHAEASTYPELYGQQPTAGEVDDWTARTLRGMHSL
;
A
#
# COMPACT_ATOMS: atom_id res chain seq x y z
N MET A 1 17.99 -2.14 -24.14
CA MET A 1 17.74 -3.54 -23.71
C MET A 1 16.58 -4.22 -24.44
N GLY A 2 15.60 -3.51 -25.03
CA GLY A 2 14.60 -4.12 -25.93
C GLY A 2 13.55 -5.03 -25.29
N MET A 3 13.68 -5.34 -23.99
CA MET A 3 12.98 -6.44 -23.32
C MET A 3 11.50 -6.53 -23.66
N HIS A 4 10.71 -5.44 -23.57
CA HIS A 4 9.27 -5.35 -23.90
C HIS A 4 8.76 -6.02 -25.19
N ARG A 5 9.64 -6.39 -26.14
CA ARG A 5 9.30 -7.03 -27.41
C ARG A 5 10.01 -8.36 -27.58
N ASP A 6 9.24 -9.45 -27.60
CA ASP A 6 9.78 -10.81 -27.73
C ASP A 6 10.61 -11.01 -29.00
N ALA A 7 10.23 -10.37 -30.11
CA ALA A 7 10.96 -10.42 -31.38
C ALA A 7 12.40 -9.90 -31.26
N THR A 8 12.67 -8.97 -30.33
CA THR A 8 14.01 -8.43 -30.10
C THR A 8 14.88 -9.35 -29.24
N ASN A 9 14.28 -10.38 -28.65
CA ASN A 9 14.96 -11.31 -27.76
C ASN A 9 15.29 -12.66 -28.44
N VAL A 10 14.97 -12.85 -29.72
CA VAL A 10 15.06 -14.16 -30.41
C VAL A 10 16.49 -14.72 -30.45
N GLU A 11 17.49 -13.83 -30.54
CA GLU A 11 18.91 -14.20 -30.62
C GLU A 11 19.49 -14.72 -29.30
N PHE A 12 18.82 -14.45 -28.17
CA PHE A 12 19.24 -14.99 -26.88
C PHE A 12 18.85 -16.46 -26.73
N ASP A 13 19.61 -17.19 -25.92
CA ASP A 13 19.28 -18.56 -25.56
C ASP A 13 17.96 -18.62 -24.76
N PRO A 14 17.30 -19.80 -24.69
CA PRO A 14 15.99 -19.91 -24.04
C PRO A 14 15.96 -19.48 -22.56
N ILE A 15 17.05 -19.68 -21.81
CA ILE A 15 17.11 -19.34 -20.39
C ILE A 15 17.17 -17.83 -20.24
N GLU A 16 18.04 -17.16 -20.99
CA GLU A 16 18.15 -15.71 -21.02
C GLU A 16 16.84 -15.06 -21.51
N ARG A 17 16.18 -15.60 -22.54
CA ARG A 17 14.87 -15.11 -22.99
C ARG A 17 13.82 -15.16 -21.88
N ASN A 18 13.72 -16.29 -21.18
CA ASN A 18 12.76 -16.44 -20.09
C ASN A 18 13.08 -15.50 -18.91
N THR A 19 14.36 -15.33 -18.59
CA THR A 19 14.82 -14.38 -17.56
C THR A 19 14.42 -12.94 -17.91
N ARG A 20 14.62 -12.52 -19.17
CA ARG A 20 14.20 -11.19 -19.66
C ARG A 20 12.69 -10.99 -19.58
N ARG A 21 11.89 -12.02 -19.90
CA ARG A 21 10.44 -11.97 -19.72
C ARG A 21 10.07 -11.73 -18.26
N GLN A 22 10.65 -12.49 -17.34
CA GLN A 22 10.38 -12.34 -15.90
C GLN A 22 10.77 -10.95 -15.38
N VAL A 23 11.94 -10.44 -15.78
CA VAL A 23 12.39 -9.09 -15.41
C VAL A 23 11.41 -8.03 -15.92
N TRP A 24 11.03 -8.09 -17.19
CA TRP A 24 10.09 -7.14 -17.76
C TRP A 24 8.72 -7.19 -17.10
N TRP A 25 8.18 -8.38 -16.87
CA TRP A 25 6.87 -8.52 -16.24
C TRP A 25 6.89 -8.08 -14.77
N SER A 26 8.02 -8.24 -14.07
CA SER A 26 8.21 -7.67 -12.73
C SER A 26 8.16 -6.13 -12.77
N ILE A 27 8.87 -5.52 -13.73
CA ILE A 27 8.85 -4.06 -13.95
C ILE A 27 7.43 -3.59 -14.29
N TYR A 28 6.76 -4.29 -15.22
CA TYR A 28 5.40 -3.98 -15.64
C TYR A 28 4.42 -4.02 -14.46
N SER A 29 4.43 -5.08 -13.66
CA SER A 29 3.57 -5.20 -12.49
C SER A 29 3.85 -4.11 -11.46
N PHE A 30 5.13 -3.86 -11.18
CA PHE A 30 5.54 -2.85 -10.20
C PHE A 30 5.07 -1.45 -10.62
N GLU A 31 5.30 -1.06 -11.88
CA GLU A 31 4.81 0.19 -12.46
C GLU A 31 3.29 0.30 -12.35
N ARG A 32 2.54 -0.73 -12.77
CA ARG A 32 1.07 -0.72 -12.74
C ARG A 32 0.52 -0.57 -11.33
N ILE A 33 1.08 -1.31 -10.39
CA ILE A 33 0.68 -1.27 -8.98
C ILE A 33 0.98 0.11 -8.40
N LEU A 34 2.19 0.65 -8.60
CA LEU A 34 2.55 1.97 -8.09
C LEU A 34 1.69 3.08 -8.71
N CYS A 35 1.48 3.08 -10.03
CA CYS A 35 0.61 4.05 -10.69
C CYS A 35 -0.84 3.93 -10.20
N SER A 36 -1.32 2.72 -9.90
CA SER A 36 -2.64 2.51 -9.30
C SER A 36 -2.72 3.12 -7.89
N ILE A 37 -1.71 2.89 -7.06
CA ILE A 37 -1.62 3.44 -5.69
C ILE A 37 -1.51 4.97 -5.71
N LEU A 38 -0.63 5.51 -6.54
CA LEU A 38 -0.31 6.95 -6.59
C LEU A 38 -1.26 7.76 -7.47
N GLY A 39 -2.15 7.11 -8.22
CA GLY A 39 -3.06 7.79 -9.16
C GLY A 39 -2.38 8.42 -10.37
N ARG A 40 -1.16 8.01 -10.69
CA ARG A 40 -0.37 8.59 -11.80
C ARG A 40 -0.60 7.82 -13.10
N PRO A 41 -0.45 8.46 -14.27
CA PRO A 41 -0.41 7.72 -15.53
C PRO A 41 0.82 6.79 -15.55
N THR A 42 0.69 5.65 -16.22
CA THR A 42 1.85 4.79 -16.50
C THR A 42 2.68 5.34 -17.66
N VAL A 43 3.99 5.07 -17.66
CA VAL A 43 4.84 5.29 -18.83
C VAL A 43 4.84 4.10 -19.81
N ILE A 44 4.23 2.97 -19.45
CA ILE A 44 4.20 1.76 -20.27
C ILE A 44 2.92 1.72 -21.12
N ASP A 45 3.07 1.92 -22.43
CA ASP A 45 2.00 1.69 -23.41
C ASP A 45 1.93 0.20 -23.80
N GLU A 46 0.78 -0.43 -23.53
CA GLU A 46 0.55 -1.84 -23.88
C GLU A 46 0.52 -2.10 -25.39
N ARG A 47 0.35 -1.06 -26.20
CA ARG A 47 0.38 -1.19 -27.67
C ARG A 47 1.80 -1.43 -28.18
N GLU A 48 2.81 -1.06 -27.39
CA GLU A 48 4.22 -1.18 -27.77
C GLU A 48 4.90 -2.45 -27.24
N MET A 49 4.17 -3.27 -26.46
CA MET A 49 4.67 -4.54 -25.94
C MET A 49 4.18 -5.72 -26.76
N SER A 50 5.03 -6.73 -26.91
CA SER A 50 4.70 -8.02 -27.52
C SER A 50 5.22 -9.22 -26.73
N MET A 51 5.63 -8.97 -25.49
CA MET A 51 6.19 -9.99 -24.61
C MET A 51 5.18 -11.08 -24.25
N GLN A 52 5.57 -12.34 -24.39
CA GLN A 52 4.80 -13.46 -23.87
C GLN A 52 5.00 -13.62 -22.35
N ILE A 53 4.06 -14.33 -21.72
CA ILE A 53 4.19 -14.74 -20.31
C ILE A 53 5.40 -15.69 -20.18
N PRO A 54 6.18 -15.64 -19.08
CA PRO A 54 7.31 -16.55 -18.89
C PRO A 54 6.89 -18.03 -18.95
N ASP A 55 7.68 -18.86 -19.63
CA ASP A 55 7.35 -20.27 -19.93
C ASP A 55 7.51 -21.17 -18.70
N ALA A 56 8.40 -20.78 -17.77
CA ALA A 56 8.65 -21.50 -16.53
C ALA A 56 9.19 -20.54 -15.45
N PRO A 57 8.97 -20.86 -14.16
CA PRO A 57 9.79 -20.27 -13.10
C PRO A 57 11.28 -20.50 -13.35
N MET A 58 12.13 -19.60 -12.86
CA MET A 58 13.57 -19.89 -12.75
C MET A 58 13.77 -21.15 -11.89
N LEU A 59 14.88 -21.88 -12.09
CA LEU A 59 15.22 -23.10 -11.32
C LEU A 59 15.12 -22.89 -9.79
N GLU A 60 15.31 -21.66 -9.32
CA GLU A 60 15.25 -21.24 -7.92
C GLU A 60 13.84 -20.82 -7.45
N GLN A 61 12.87 -20.62 -8.35
CA GLN A 61 11.51 -20.14 -8.06
C GLN A 61 10.45 -21.25 -8.17
N LYS A 62 10.68 -22.41 -7.53
CA LYS A 62 9.77 -23.59 -7.62
C LYS A 62 8.31 -23.32 -7.25
N SER A 63 8.06 -22.24 -6.54
CA SER A 63 6.78 -21.79 -6.00
C SER A 63 6.04 -20.79 -6.92
N MET A 64 6.60 -20.41 -8.08
CA MET A 64 5.96 -19.54 -9.10
C MET A 64 5.45 -20.38 -10.28
N SER A 65 4.15 -20.66 -10.36
CA SER A 65 3.58 -21.34 -11.54
C SER A 65 3.27 -20.34 -12.67
N ALA A 66 3.16 -20.82 -13.92
CA ALA A 66 2.75 -19.99 -15.05
C ALA A 66 1.34 -19.42 -14.85
N GLU A 67 0.45 -20.19 -14.22
CA GLU A 67 -0.88 -19.75 -13.82
C GLU A 67 -0.81 -18.62 -12.79
N PHE A 68 0.06 -18.74 -11.78
CA PHE A 68 0.25 -17.67 -10.79
C PHE A 68 0.75 -16.39 -11.45
N MET A 69 1.77 -16.48 -12.30
CA MET A 69 2.30 -15.33 -13.03
C MET A 69 1.21 -14.66 -13.87
N THR A 70 0.44 -15.45 -14.62
CA THR A 70 -0.70 -14.96 -15.41
C THR A 70 -1.70 -14.19 -14.53
N GLN A 71 -2.13 -14.78 -13.42
CA GLN A 71 -3.09 -14.16 -12.52
C GLN A 71 -2.53 -12.90 -11.86
N ALA A 72 -1.25 -12.89 -11.48
CA ALA A 72 -0.58 -11.74 -10.88
C ALA A 72 -0.46 -10.55 -11.87
N TYR A 73 -0.17 -10.81 -13.14
CA TYR A 73 -0.12 -9.76 -14.16
C TYR A 73 -1.51 -9.22 -14.48
N GLU A 74 -2.50 -10.10 -14.57
CA GLU A 74 -3.88 -9.72 -14.82
C GLU A 74 -4.44 -8.83 -13.71
N ILE A 75 -4.20 -9.16 -12.42
CA ILE A 75 -4.66 -8.29 -11.33
C ILE A 75 -3.91 -6.95 -11.31
N ALA A 76 -2.61 -6.93 -11.59
CA ALA A 76 -1.84 -5.68 -11.66
C ALA A 76 -2.39 -4.78 -12.77
N ARG A 77 -2.63 -5.32 -13.97
CA ARG A 77 -3.25 -4.60 -15.09
C ARG A 77 -4.66 -4.10 -14.75
N MET A 78 -5.49 -4.98 -14.18
CA MET A 78 -6.87 -4.65 -13.81
C MET A 78 -6.90 -3.55 -12.75
N SER A 79 -6.06 -3.62 -11.73
CA SER A 79 -5.98 -2.62 -10.65
C SER A 79 -5.71 -1.20 -11.17
N TYR A 80 -4.79 -1.05 -12.14
CA TYR A 80 -4.51 0.22 -12.79
C TYR A 80 -5.70 0.67 -13.64
N THR A 81 -6.26 -0.24 -14.45
CA THR A 81 -7.39 0.05 -15.34
C THR A 81 -8.62 0.51 -14.56
N ILE A 82 -8.93 -0.16 -13.46
CA ILE A 82 -10.02 0.19 -12.55
C ILE A 82 -9.76 1.55 -11.90
N ARG A 83 -8.55 1.83 -11.42
CA ARG A 83 -8.20 3.15 -10.86
C ARG A 83 -8.44 4.27 -11.88
N GLN A 84 -7.95 4.11 -13.11
CA GLN A 84 -8.12 5.10 -14.17
C GLN A 84 -9.60 5.29 -14.52
N ARG A 85 -10.34 4.19 -14.74
CA ARG A 85 -11.77 4.26 -15.08
C ARG A 85 -12.66 4.74 -13.94
N ALA A 86 -12.27 4.54 -12.69
CA ALA A 86 -13.04 5.02 -11.55
C ALA A 86 -12.84 6.51 -11.34
N TYR A 87 -11.62 7.04 -11.51
CA TYR A 87 -11.28 8.36 -11.00
C TYR A 87 -10.71 9.36 -11.99
N PHE A 88 -10.38 8.96 -13.22
CA PHE A 88 -9.89 9.89 -14.23
C PHE A 88 -10.98 10.18 -15.26
N ASP A 89 -11.13 11.45 -15.63
CA ASP A 89 -11.95 11.88 -16.76
C ASP A 89 -11.04 12.28 -17.92
N SER A 90 -11.09 11.49 -19.00
CA SER A 90 -10.28 11.70 -20.19
C SER A 90 -10.63 12.97 -20.97
N ASN A 91 -11.80 13.57 -20.72
CA ASN A 91 -12.25 14.73 -21.49
C ASN A 91 -11.64 16.05 -20.99
N ASN A 92 -11.34 16.14 -19.69
CA ASN A 92 -10.79 17.34 -19.04
C ASN A 92 -9.45 17.08 -18.34
N ALA A 93 -9.00 15.82 -18.26
CA ALA A 93 -7.79 15.40 -17.58
C ALA A 93 -7.77 15.65 -16.06
N GLU A 94 -8.95 15.63 -15.43
CA GLU A 94 -9.12 15.86 -13.99
C GLU A 94 -9.51 14.59 -13.21
N GLU A 95 -9.34 14.63 -11.89
CA GLU A 95 -9.89 13.62 -10.99
C GLU A 95 -11.42 13.79 -10.81
N ARG A 96 -12.11 12.66 -10.61
CA ARG A 96 -13.54 12.61 -10.30
C ARG A 96 -13.86 11.43 -9.38
N SER A 97 -15.04 11.46 -8.77
CA SER A 97 -15.63 10.28 -8.14
C SER A 97 -16.33 9.37 -9.17
N PRO A 98 -16.35 8.04 -8.96
CA PRO A 98 -17.10 7.12 -9.81
C PRO A 98 -18.60 7.26 -9.56
N SER A 99 -19.39 7.15 -10.63
CA SER A 99 -20.84 6.95 -10.49
C SER A 99 -21.14 5.55 -9.94
N LEU A 100 -22.33 5.36 -9.35
CA LEU A 100 -22.81 4.05 -8.90
C LEU A 100 -22.71 2.98 -9.99
N ALA A 101 -23.19 3.31 -11.20
CA ALA A 101 -23.18 2.39 -12.32
C ALA A 101 -21.74 2.01 -12.75
N MET A 102 -20.80 2.97 -12.69
CA MET A 102 -19.39 2.69 -12.95
C MET A 102 -18.82 1.74 -11.89
N ALA A 103 -19.01 2.05 -10.61
CA ALA A 103 -18.50 1.24 -9.50
C ALA A 103 -19.05 -0.20 -9.53
N GLU A 104 -20.35 -0.38 -9.74
CA GLU A 104 -20.97 -1.69 -9.90
C GLU A 104 -20.42 -2.45 -11.11
N SER A 105 -20.14 -1.76 -12.21
CA SER A 105 -19.50 -2.38 -13.37
C SER A 105 -18.09 -2.87 -13.05
N LEU A 106 -17.28 -2.05 -12.38
CA LEU A 106 -15.90 -2.39 -12.02
C LEU A 106 -15.85 -3.53 -10.99
N LEU A 107 -16.80 -3.59 -10.05
CA LEU A 107 -16.91 -4.72 -9.12
C LEU A 107 -17.32 -6.02 -9.84
N ARG A 108 -18.22 -5.96 -10.83
CA ARG A 108 -18.53 -7.14 -11.67
C ARG A 108 -17.32 -7.63 -12.46
N GLU A 109 -16.45 -6.73 -12.91
CA GLU A 109 -15.18 -7.10 -13.54
C GLU A 109 -14.25 -7.80 -12.54
N CYS A 110 -14.19 -7.34 -11.29
CA CYS A 110 -13.48 -8.03 -10.22
C CYS A 110 -14.06 -9.44 -9.97
N ASP A 111 -15.39 -9.58 -9.90
CA ASP A 111 -16.04 -10.89 -9.72
C ASP A 111 -15.74 -11.83 -10.89
N THR A 112 -15.73 -11.30 -12.11
CA THR A 112 -15.38 -12.06 -13.32
C THR A 112 -13.93 -12.53 -13.25
N TYR A 113 -13.00 -11.65 -12.86
CA TYR A 113 -11.60 -12.02 -12.64
C TYR A 113 -11.47 -13.14 -11.59
N ALA A 114 -12.16 -13.03 -10.45
CA ALA A 114 -12.11 -14.04 -9.39
C ALA A 114 -12.55 -15.43 -9.87
N GLN A 115 -13.49 -15.51 -10.82
CA GLN A 115 -13.91 -16.77 -11.44
C GLN A 115 -12.85 -17.39 -12.35
N THR A 116 -11.88 -16.61 -12.83
CA THR A 116 -10.75 -17.12 -13.63
C THR A 116 -9.61 -17.69 -12.79
N ILE A 117 -9.61 -17.43 -11.47
CA ILE A 117 -8.56 -17.93 -10.56
C ILE A 117 -8.69 -19.45 -10.46
N PRO A 118 -7.67 -20.23 -10.85
CA PRO A 118 -7.73 -21.68 -10.82
C PRO A 118 -7.78 -22.21 -9.37
N PRO A 119 -8.33 -23.42 -9.14
CA PRO A 119 -8.45 -24.00 -7.80
C PRO A 119 -7.13 -24.08 -7.02
N SER A 120 -6.00 -24.28 -7.72
CA SER A 120 -4.66 -24.31 -7.13
C SER A 120 -4.20 -22.98 -6.52
N LEU A 121 -4.86 -21.86 -6.86
CA LEU A 121 -4.59 -20.52 -6.36
C LEU A 121 -5.76 -19.98 -5.51
N SER A 122 -6.74 -20.82 -5.17
CA SER A 122 -7.89 -20.45 -4.34
C SER A 122 -7.55 -20.57 -2.85
N LEU A 123 -8.13 -19.67 -2.04
CA LEU A 123 -8.01 -19.70 -0.57
C LEU A 123 -8.59 -20.98 0.06
N ASN A 124 -9.44 -21.72 -0.66
CA ASN A 124 -10.08 -22.94 -0.14
C ASN A 124 -9.18 -24.19 -0.17
N TYR A 125 -8.04 -24.15 -0.87
CA TYR A 125 -7.17 -25.31 -1.10
C TYR A 125 -5.77 -25.16 -0.47
N LEU A 126 -5.64 -24.39 0.61
CA LEU A 126 -4.34 -24.04 1.21
C LEU A 126 -3.62 -25.09 2.07
N PRO A 127 -4.23 -26.10 2.74
CA PRO A 127 -3.56 -26.85 3.80
C PRO A 127 -2.43 -27.80 3.33
N THR A 128 -2.32 -28.06 2.03
CA THR A 128 -1.31 -28.95 1.43
C THR A 128 -0.22 -28.23 0.63
N ILE A 129 -0.22 -26.89 0.65
CA ILE A 129 0.66 -26.06 -0.19
C ILE A 129 1.93 -25.67 0.58
N PRO A 130 3.12 -25.66 -0.06
CA PRO A 130 4.35 -25.15 0.54
C PRO A 130 4.18 -23.72 1.10
N PRO A 131 4.81 -23.37 2.25
CA PRO A 131 4.65 -22.06 2.90
C PRO A 131 4.86 -20.86 1.97
N GLU A 132 5.91 -20.88 1.15
CA GLU A 132 6.24 -19.79 0.23
C GLU A 132 5.17 -19.60 -0.87
N GLN A 133 4.65 -20.71 -1.40
CA GLN A 133 3.56 -20.67 -2.39
C GLN A 133 2.26 -20.18 -1.75
N LYS A 134 1.98 -20.58 -0.50
CA LYS A 134 0.83 -20.07 0.26
C LYS A 134 0.93 -18.54 0.47
N ALA A 135 2.09 -18.02 0.88
CA ALA A 135 2.28 -16.57 1.06
C ALA A 135 1.99 -15.77 -0.23
N ARG A 136 2.41 -16.28 -1.39
CA ARG A 136 2.13 -15.64 -2.69
C ARG A 136 0.67 -15.68 -3.08
N ILE A 137 0.00 -16.81 -2.85
CA ILE A 137 -1.45 -16.91 -3.08
C ILE A 137 -2.18 -15.89 -2.22
N LEU A 138 -1.84 -15.80 -0.92
CA LEU A 138 -2.44 -14.81 -0.02
C LEU A 138 -2.20 -13.38 -0.54
N LEU A 139 -0.97 -13.07 -0.98
CA LEU A 139 -0.64 -11.77 -1.57
C LEU A 139 -1.46 -11.47 -2.84
N LEU A 140 -1.67 -12.45 -3.73
CA LEU A 140 -2.54 -12.31 -4.90
C LEU A 140 -3.96 -11.89 -4.49
N HIS A 141 -4.50 -12.51 -3.44
CA HIS A 141 -5.83 -12.16 -2.90
C HIS A 141 -5.84 -10.79 -2.21
N VAL A 142 -4.74 -10.37 -1.57
CA VAL A 142 -4.59 -8.99 -1.06
C VAL A 142 -4.70 -7.97 -2.20
N TYR A 143 -4.02 -8.20 -3.33
CA TYR A 143 -4.14 -7.35 -4.52
C TYR A 143 -5.56 -7.33 -5.10
N TYR A 144 -6.24 -8.48 -5.07
CA TYR A 144 -7.64 -8.60 -5.48
C TYR A 144 -8.56 -7.72 -4.60
N TYR A 145 -8.47 -7.87 -3.29
CA TYR A 145 -9.29 -7.10 -2.35
C TYR A 145 -8.96 -5.61 -2.39
N TYR A 146 -7.69 -5.23 -2.55
CA TYR A 146 -7.29 -3.84 -2.79
C TYR A 146 -7.95 -3.27 -4.05
N THR A 147 -7.97 -4.04 -5.14
CA THR A 147 -8.59 -3.62 -6.41
C THR A 147 -10.09 -3.39 -6.26
N ARG A 148 -10.79 -4.24 -5.48
CA ARG A 148 -12.20 -4.00 -5.12
C ARG A 148 -12.38 -2.71 -4.32
N CYS A 149 -11.52 -2.46 -3.33
CA CYS A 149 -11.56 -1.24 -2.52
C CYS A 149 -11.41 0.02 -3.37
N ILE A 150 -10.56 0.02 -4.41
CA ILE A 150 -10.43 1.15 -5.34
C ILE A 150 -11.78 1.48 -5.98
N ALA A 151 -12.54 0.47 -6.42
CA ALA A 151 -13.81 0.67 -7.10
C ALA A 151 -14.94 1.20 -6.20
N SER A 152 -14.87 0.95 -4.88
CA SER A 152 -15.99 1.18 -3.96
C SER A 152 -15.74 2.15 -2.81
N ARG A 153 -14.50 2.59 -2.56
CA ARG A 153 -14.15 3.45 -1.41
C ARG A 153 -14.86 4.80 -1.35
N ASP A 154 -15.20 5.41 -2.48
CA ASP A 154 -15.94 6.70 -2.48
C ASP A 154 -17.34 6.57 -1.86
N PHE A 155 -17.95 5.40 -1.95
CA PHE A 155 -19.27 5.15 -1.35
C PHE A 155 -19.19 4.97 0.16
N LEU A 156 -18.04 4.53 0.68
CA LEU A 156 -17.76 4.59 2.11
C LEU A 156 -17.63 6.04 2.58
N VAL A 157 -16.96 6.91 1.82
CA VAL A 157 -16.89 8.34 2.13
C VAL A 157 -18.30 8.95 2.14
N HIS A 158 -19.13 8.68 1.14
CA HIS A 158 -20.54 9.15 1.12
C HIS A 158 -21.34 8.65 2.33
N LYS A 159 -21.13 7.40 2.77
CA LYS A 159 -21.75 6.88 4.00
C LYS A 159 -21.31 7.68 5.23
N VAL A 160 -20.02 7.97 5.34
CA VAL A 160 -19.45 8.76 6.45
C VAL A 160 -19.97 10.21 6.43
N GLU A 161 -19.96 10.88 5.28
CA GLU A 161 -20.49 12.25 5.12
C GLU A 161 -21.97 12.35 5.52
N ARG A 162 -22.75 11.33 5.15
CA ARG A 162 -24.15 11.23 5.58
C ARG A 162 -24.29 11.06 7.09
N ASN A 163 -23.43 10.25 7.71
CA ASN A 163 -23.41 10.08 9.16
C ASN A 163 -23.03 11.40 9.87
N ILE A 164 -22.05 12.14 9.35
CA ILE A 164 -21.67 13.46 9.85
C ILE A 164 -22.86 14.44 9.76
N THR A 165 -23.50 14.51 8.59
CA THR A 165 -24.69 15.35 8.36
C THR A 165 -25.80 15.06 9.38
N PHE A 166 -26.03 13.77 9.67
CA PHE A 166 -27.00 13.34 10.69
C PHE A 166 -26.60 13.79 12.10
N LEU A 167 -25.32 13.68 12.48
CA LEU A 167 -24.83 14.15 13.78
C LEU A 167 -24.90 15.67 13.95
N GLU A 168 -24.78 16.42 12.86
CA GLU A 168 -24.97 17.88 12.84
C GLU A 168 -26.46 18.30 12.97
N GLY A 169 -27.39 17.33 13.04
CA GLY A 169 -28.82 17.59 13.13
C GLY A 169 -29.42 18.13 11.83
N LYS A 170 -28.73 17.97 10.70
CA LYS A 170 -29.24 18.29 9.36
C LYS A 170 -30.02 17.09 8.82
N ASP A 171 -31.14 17.37 8.16
CA ASP A 171 -31.87 16.31 7.45
C ASP A 171 -31.02 15.80 6.29
N ALA A 172 -30.65 14.52 6.35
CA ALA A 172 -29.98 13.88 5.23
C ALA A 172 -30.97 13.78 4.05
N PRO A 173 -30.60 14.27 2.85
CA PRO A 173 -31.49 14.20 1.70
C PRO A 173 -31.86 12.75 1.40
N TYR A 174 -33.15 12.51 1.17
CA TYR A 174 -33.63 11.21 0.70
C TYR A 174 -33.02 10.92 -0.68
N SER A 175 -32.41 9.75 -0.82
CA SER A 175 -31.87 9.25 -2.08
C SER A 175 -32.40 7.84 -2.34
N GLU A 176 -33.02 7.64 -3.49
CA GLU A 176 -33.44 6.30 -3.96
C GLU A 176 -32.24 5.37 -4.14
N GLU A 177 -31.05 5.94 -4.32
CA GLU A 177 -29.81 5.22 -4.53
C GLU A 177 -29.08 4.84 -3.23
N LEU A 178 -29.59 5.29 -2.07
CA LEU A 178 -28.95 5.10 -0.77
C LEU A 178 -28.63 3.62 -0.48
N GLN A 179 -29.54 2.70 -0.80
CA GLN A 179 -29.29 1.28 -0.58
C GLN A 179 -28.10 0.75 -1.39
N ARG A 180 -27.94 1.24 -2.63
CA ARG A 180 -26.82 0.87 -3.51
C ARG A 180 -25.51 1.47 -3.01
N THR A 181 -25.54 2.74 -2.59
CA THR A 181 -24.38 3.38 -1.93
C THR A 181 -23.94 2.61 -0.69
N LEU A 182 -24.88 2.23 0.18
CA LEU A 182 -24.56 1.45 1.39
C LEU A 182 -24.04 0.05 1.06
N ALA A 183 -24.56 -0.60 0.01
CA ALA A 183 -24.05 -1.89 -0.44
C ALA A 183 -22.60 -1.79 -0.94
N LEU A 184 -22.27 -0.78 -1.76
CA LEU A 184 -20.90 -0.54 -2.22
C LEU A 184 -19.95 -0.17 -1.07
N SER A 185 -20.43 0.62 -0.11
CA SER A 185 -19.68 0.91 1.11
C SER A 185 -19.37 -0.36 1.90
N GLU A 186 -20.34 -1.27 2.07
CA GLU A 186 -20.12 -2.55 2.76
C GLU A 186 -19.15 -3.44 1.97
N ASP A 187 -19.24 -3.48 0.65
CA ASP A 187 -18.29 -4.20 -0.23
C ASP A 187 -16.84 -3.71 -0.05
N CYS A 188 -16.64 -2.39 0.08
CA CYS A 188 -15.34 -1.79 0.38
C CYS A 188 -14.77 -2.28 1.71
N VAL A 189 -15.57 -2.19 2.77
CA VAL A 189 -15.15 -2.54 4.14
C VAL A 189 -14.91 -4.04 4.28
N GLU A 190 -15.75 -4.86 3.66
CA GLU A 190 -15.56 -6.31 3.63
C GLU A 190 -14.28 -6.68 2.87
N SER A 191 -14.01 -6.05 1.73
CA SER A 191 -12.78 -6.28 0.97
C SER A 191 -11.55 -5.92 1.80
N ALA A 192 -11.55 -4.77 2.48
CA ALA A 192 -10.46 -4.38 3.38
C ALA A 192 -10.29 -5.36 4.57
N HIS A 193 -11.39 -5.85 5.15
CA HIS A 193 -11.33 -6.88 6.19
C HIS A 193 -10.69 -8.17 5.67
N GLN A 194 -11.11 -8.67 4.51
CA GLN A 194 -10.56 -9.89 3.92
C GLN A 194 -9.08 -9.74 3.56
N SER A 195 -8.66 -8.56 3.10
CA SER A 195 -7.25 -8.21 2.92
C SER A 195 -6.46 -8.39 4.22
N LEU A 196 -6.93 -7.83 5.35
CA LEU A 196 -6.28 -8.00 6.65
C LEU A 196 -6.21 -9.47 7.09
N ARG A 197 -7.26 -10.25 6.84
CA ARG A 197 -7.27 -11.69 7.12
C ARG A 197 -6.20 -12.43 6.34
N CYS A 198 -6.11 -12.17 5.03
CA CYS A 198 -5.05 -12.75 4.20
C CYS A 198 -3.67 -12.35 4.73
N ILE A 199 -3.49 -11.08 5.10
CA ILE A 199 -2.22 -10.58 5.64
C ILE A 199 -1.83 -11.29 6.93
N MET A 200 -2.76 -11.40 7.89
CA MET A 200 -2.52 -12.08 9.15
C MET A 200 -2.23 -13.58 8.95
N GLU A 201 -2.94 -14.25 8.04
CA GLU A 201 -2.70 -15.67 7.75
C GLU A 201 -1.31 -15.93 7.17
N GLY A 202 -0.76 -14.99 6.41
CA GLY A 202 0.59 -15.10 5.84
C GLY A 202 1.68 -14.47 6.70
N ALA A 203 1.36 -13.85 7.83
CA ALA A 203 2.32 -13.18 8.68
C ALA A 203 3.43 -14.13 9.17
N ASP A 204 3.05 -15.30 9.69
CA ASP A 204 3.99 -16.34 10.14
C ASP A 204 4.74 -17.02 8.98
N LEU A 205 4.32 -16.79 7.73
CA LEU A 205 4.99 -17.28 6.53
C LEU A 205 6.06 -16.30 6.02
N GLY A 206 6.31 -15.20 6.74
CA GLY A 206 7.26 -14.16 6.32
C GLY A 206 6.76 -13.30 5.17
N MET A 207 5.44 -13.21 4.97
CA MET A 207 4.85 -12.43 3.88
C MET A 207 5.06 -10.92 4.05
N ILE A 208 5.10 -10.41 5.29
CA ILE A 208 5.35 -8.98 5.52
C ILE A 208 6.84 -8.70 5.25
N GLY A 209 7.11 -7.85 4.25
CA GLY A 209 8.44 -7.59 3.71
C GLY A 209 8.69 -8.26 2.36
N TYR A 210 7.78 -9.13 1.90
CA TYR A 210 7.92 -9.86 0.64
C TYR A 210 7.69 -8.97 -0.60
N SER A 211 6.71 -8.04 -0.56
CA SER A 211 6.33 -7.23 -1.73
C SER A 211 6.80 -5.78 -1.69
N TRP A 212 7.48 -5.37 -0.62
CA TRP A 212 7.83 -3.97 -0.27
C TRP A 212 6.62 -3.03 -0.05
N LEU A 213 5.42 -3.45 -0.47
CA LEU A 213 4.14 -2.75 -0.34
C LEU A 213 3.22 -3.37 0.72
N ASP A 214 3.67 -4.40 1.44
CA ASP A 214 2.85 -5.11 2.42
C ASP A 214 2.30 -4.17 3.49
N LEU A 215 3.14 -3.25 3.97
CA LEU A 215 2.75 -2.22 4.94
C LEU A 215 1.75 -1.20 4.35
N PHE A 216 1.85 -0.90 3.06
CA PHE A 216 0.85 -0.06 2.38
C PHE A 216 -0.52 -0.73 2.43
N PHE A 217 -0.62 -2.01 2.07
CA PHE A 217 -1.90 -2.73 2.10
C PHE A 217 -2.45 -2.86 3.51
N ILE A 218 -1.60 -3.07 4.52
CA ILE A 218 -1.99 -3.07 5.93
C ILE A 218 -2.63 -1.74 6.32
N PHE A 219 -1.93 -0.62 6.10
CA PHE A 219 -2.45 0.69 6.51
C PHE A 219 -3.68 1.09 5.69
N HIS A 220 -3.69 0.81 4.39
CA HIS A 220 -4.87 1.03 3.54
C HIS A 220 -6.10 0.30 4.10
N SER A 221 -5.98 -0.99 4.40
CA SER A 221 -7.09 -1.78 4.92
C SER A 221 -7.52 -1.35 6.33
N ILE A 222 -6.57 -1.00 7.21
CA ILE A 222 -6.89 -0.43 8.54
C ILE A 222 -7.67 0.87 8.39
N MET A 223 -7.22 1.79 7.53
CA MET A 223 -7.90 3.07 7.33
C MET A 223 -9.34 2.87 6.81
N ILE A 224 -9.56 1.95 5.87
CA ILE A 224 -10.93 1.65 5.38
C ILE A 224 -11.81 1.09 6.50
N VAL A 225 -11.32 0.11 7.26
CA VAL A 225 -12.10 -0.50 8.33
C VAL A 225 -12.43 0.52 9.42
N CYS A 226 -11.47 1.35 9.82
CA CYS A 226 -11.70 2.42 10.79
C CYS A 226 -12.71 3.47 10.27
N ALA A 227 -12.64 3.85 9.00
CA ALA A 227 -13.55 4.81 8.40
C ALA A 227 -15.02 4.36 8.46
N ASP A 228 -15.30 3.05 8.46
CA ASP A 228 -16.67 2.53 8.63
C ASP A 228 -17.31 2.87 9.99
N PHE A 229 -16.48 3.09 11.00
CA PHE A 229 -16.89 3.48 12.35
C PHE A 229 -16.87 4.99 12.56
N LEU A 230 -16.32 5.76 11.61
CA LEU A 230 -16.27 7.21 11.71
C LEU A 230 -17.68 7.80 11.66
N ALA A 231 -17.95 8.74 12.59
CA ALA A 231 -19.24 9.41 12.74
C ALA A 231 -20.44 8.47 12.96
N ARG A 232 -20.24 7.20 13.32
CA ARG A 232 -21.35 6.27 13.57
C ARG A 232 -22.20 6.77 14.76
N PRO A 233 -23.55 6.80 14.65
CA PRO A 233 -24.40 7.27 15.75
C PRO A 233 -24.17 6.47 17.04
N ARG A 234 -24.08 7.16 18.19
CA ARG A 234 -23.84 6.51 19.50
C ARG A 234 -24.91 5.50 19.92
N SER A 235 -26.12 5.61 19.36
CA SER A 235 -27.21 4.66 19.59
C SER A 235 -27.05 3.36 18.79
N GLN A 236 -26.19 3.34 17.78
CA GLN A 236 -25.96 2.15 16.97
C GLN A 236 -24.96 1.24 17.68
N HIS A 237 -25.43 0.06 18.08
CA HIS A 237 -24.60 -0.96 18.69
C HIS A 237 -23.78 -1.73 17.64
N ASP A 238 -22.59 -2.17 18.04
CA ASP A 238 -21.75 -3.04 17.21
C ASP A 238 -22.42 -4.39 17.00
N MET A 239 -22.49 -4.80 15.73
CA MET A 239 -22.90 -6.12 15.30
C MET A 239 -21.73 -7.12 15.44
N ALA A 240 -22.00 -8.42 15.35
CA ALA A 240 -20.94 -9.44 15.42
C ALA A 240 -19.80 -9.21 14.39
N LYS A 241 -20.15 -8.79 13.16
CA LYS A 241 -19.18 -8.41 12.13
C LYS A 241 -18.36 -7.18 12.49
N ASP A 242 -18.97 -6.20 13.16
CA ASP A 242 -18.26 -5.00 13.60
C ASP A 242 -17.20 -5.35 14.64
N VAL A 243 -17.55 -6.22 15.59
CA VAL A 243 -16.61 -6.74 16.59
C VAL A 243 -15.44 -7.48 15.93
N GLU A 244 -15.73 -8.36 14.96
CA GLU A 244 -14.70 -9.09 14.20
C GLU A 244 -13.77 -8.11 13.44
N ARG A 245 -14.33 -7.10 12.78
CA ARG A 245 -13.58 -6.04 12.07
C ARG A 245 -12.68 -5.26 13.00
N LYS A 246 -13.20 -4.79 14.14
CA LYS A 246 -12.42 -4.07 15.15
C LYS A 246 -11.29 -4.94 15.69
N GLU A 247 -11.57 -6.21 15.99
CA GLU A 247 -10.57 -7.12 16.51
C GLU A 247 -9.46 -7.42 15.51
N MET A 248 -9.80 -7.62 14.24
CA MET A 248 -8.79 -7.80 13.18
C MET A 248 -7.84 -6.60 13.08
N VAL A 249 -8.35 -5.37 13.18
CA VAL A 249 -7.52 -4.16 13.21
C VAL A 249 -6.61 -4.13 14.44
N ARG A 250 -7.13 -4.47 15.64
CA ARG A 250 -6.32 -4.50 16.87
C ARG A 250 -5.21 -5.53 16.80
N VAL A 251 -5.52 -6.74 16.33
CA VAL A 251 -4.55 -7.82 16.14
C VAL A 251 -3.47 -7.39 15.15
N MET A 252 -3.86 -6.79 14.01
CA MET A 252 -2.90 -6.29 13.02
C MET A 252 -2.01 -5.17 13.56
N LEU A 253 -2.59 -4.17 14.23
CA LEU A 253 -1.82 -3.06 14.82
C LEU A 253 -0.83 -3.55 15.89
N ASN A 254 -1.23 -4.53 16.69
CA ASN A 254 -0.34 -5.18 17.65
C ASN A 254 0.75 -6.00 16.96
N HIS A 255 0.42 -6.71 15.88
CA HIS A 255 1.38 -7.51 15.12
C HIS A 255 2.49 -6.65 14.51
N ILE A 256 2.13 -5.50 13.93
CA ILE A 256 3.12 -4.59 13.33
C ILE A 256 3.84 -3.71 14.36
N ARG A 257 3.46 -3.80 15.64
CA ARG A 257 4.05 -3.01 16.71
C ARG A 257 5.50 -3.43 16.94
N GLY A 258 6.42 -2.49 16.83
CA GLY A 258 7.84 -2.74 17.04
C GLY A 258 8.58 -3.31 15.83
N MET A 259 7.90 -3.51 14.69
CA MET A 259 8.59 -3.80 13.43
C MET A 259 9.50 -2.62 13.04
N LYS A 260 10.68 -2.93 12.51
CA LYS A 260 11.59 -1.92 11.94
C LYS A 260 11.04 -1.46 10.59
N MET A 261 10.49 -0.25 10.56
CA MET A 261 9.86 0.33 9.37
C MET A 261 10.66 1.52 8.81
N ALA A 262 10.52 1.77 7.50
CA ALA A 262 10.95 3.02 6.89
C ALA A 262 10.18 4.22 7.46
N ALA A 263 10.72 5.44 7.31
CA ALA A 263 10.15 6.66 7.89
C ALA A 263 8.68 6.87 7.48
N THR A 264 8.35 6.72 6.20
CA THR A 264 6.98 6.86 5.68
C THR A 264 6.00 5.92 6.39
N TYR A 265 6.37 4.66 6.59
CA TYR A 265 5.51 3.68 7.26
C TYR A 265 5.40 3.90 8.77
N LYS A 266 6.40 4.52 9.42
CA LYS A 266 6.28 4.97 10.82
C LYS A 266 5.24 6.08 10.95
N ILE A 267 5.17 6.99 9.98
CA ILE A 267 4.15 8.06 9.94
C ILE A 267 2.76 7.43 9.74
N LEU A 268 2.60 6.57 8.73
CA LEU A 268 1.35 5.87 8.48
C LEU A 268 0.90 5.02 9.67
N SER A 269 1.83 4.38 10.38
CA SER A 269 1.53 3.65 11.62
C SER A 269 0.95 4.54 12.70
N LYS A 270 1.54 5.72 12.93
CA LYS A 270 1.00 6.69 13.91
C LYS A 270 -0.40 7.15 13.52
N ILE A 271 -0.61 7.48 12.24
CA ILE A 271 -1.92 7.91 11.72
C ILE A 271 -2.95 6.79 11.91
N ALA A 272 -2.61 5.55 11.53
CA ALA A 272 -3.51 4.42 11.64
C ALA A 272 -3.90 4.12 13.10
N VAL A 273 -2.95 4.21 14.04
CA VAL A 273 -3.22 4.03 15.49
C VAL A 273 -4.13 5.16 16.00
N GLN A 274 -3.84 6.42 15.67
CA GLN A 274 -4.66 7.56 16.08
C GLN A 274 -6.07 7.47 15.49
N PHE A 275 -6.20 7.12 14.21
CA PHE A 275 -7.49 7.00 13.55
C PHE A 275 -8.32 5.84 14.12
N ALA A 276 -7.68 4.71 14.45
CA ALA A 276 -8.34 3.62 15.16
C ALA A 276 -8.83 4.04 16.56
N ALA A 277 -8.12 4.90 17.26
CA ALA A 277 -8.57 5.44 18.55
C ALA A 277 -9.76 6.40 18.38
N ILE A 278 -9.68 7.36 17.45
CA ILE A 278 -10.75 8.33 17.14
C ILE A 278 -12.07 7.63 16.79
N THR A 279 -11.98 6.54 16.04
CA THR A 279 -13.13 5.77 15.56
C THR A 279 -13.64 4.74 16.59
N GLY A 280 -13.03 4.68 17.78
CA GLY A 280 -13.38 3.70 18.83
C GLY A 280 -13.11 2.25 18.43
N VAL A 281 -12.22 2.04 17.45
CA VAL A 281 -11.77 0.71 17.03
C VAL A 281 -10.77 0.16 18.04
N THR A 282 -9.77 0.94 18.44
CA THR A 282 -8.98 0.61 19.63
C THR A 282 -9.66 1.21 20.84
N GLU A 283 -9.92 0.43 21.89
CA GLU A 283 -10.43 0.99 23.14
C GLU A 283 -9.46 2.09 23.63
N ASP A 284 -10.02 3.13 24.22
CA ASP A 284 -9.29 4.24 24.81
C ASP A 284 -8.35 3.67 25.88
N GLN A 285 -7.10 3.39 25.50
CA GLN A 285 -6.02 3.61 26.45
C GLN A 285 -5.96 5.12 26.62
N GLY A 286 -6.87 5.64 27.46
CA GLY A 286 -6.74 7.00 27.96
C GLY A 286 -5.30 7.21 28.42
N PRO A 287 -4.77 8.45 28.34
CA PRO A 287 -3.36 8.71 28.66
C PRO A 287 -3.02 8.03 29.98
N THR A 288 -2.08 7.09 29.94
CA THR A 288 -1.63 6.31 31.08
C THR A 288 -1.50 7.24 32.28
N PRO A 289 -2.28 7.05 33.37
CA PRO A 289 -2.11 7.90 34.53
C PRO A 289 -0.70 7.65 35.05
N MET A 290 0.15 8.69 34.98
CA MET A 290 1.42 8.67 35.67
C MET A 290 1.12 8.31 37.13
N TYR A 291 1.77 7.25 37.61
CA TYR A 291 1.81 6.88 39.02
C TYR A 291 2.18 8.13 39.84
N THR A 292 1.20 8.69 40.55
CA THR A 292 1.46 9.69 41.58
C THR A 292 1.88 8.96 42.84
N GLY A 293 3.19 8.90 43.06
CA GLY A 293 3.75 8.60 44.37
C GLY A 293 3.40 9.70 45.36
N GLN A 294 2.82 9.29 46.49
CA GLN A 294 2.77 9.92 47.81
C GLN A 294 2.92 11.45 47.95
N ALA A 295 1.80 12.05 48.40
CA ALA A 295 1.68 12.99 49.51
C ALA A 295 2.83 14.00 49.78
N GLY A 296 2.59 15.25 49.41
CA GLY A 296 3.26 16.44 49.94
C GLY A 296 2.55 17.69 49.44
N GLY A 297 1.85 18.39 50.34
CA GLY A 297 0.92 19.46 49.96
C GLY A 297 1.59 20.76 49.48
N SER A 298 0.91 21.45 48.56
CA SER A 298 0.76 22.91 48.56
C SER A 298 -0.35 23.31 47.60
N ARG A 299 -1.20 24.25 48.02
CA ARG A 299 -2.15 24.99 47.17
C ARG A 299 -1.39 25.87 46.16
N LEU A 300 -2.14 26.39 45.17
CA LEU A 300 -1.86 27.37 44.07
C LEU A 300 -1.92 26.67 42.69
N ASP A 301 -2.60 27.12 41.62
CA ASP A 301 -3.39 28.31 41.29
C ASP A 301 -4.31 27.98 40.08
N GLU A 302 -5.57 28.42 40.11
CA GLU A 302 -6.59 28.27 39.04
C GLU A 302 -6.34 29.19 37.83
N LYS A 303 -5.16 29.13 37.20
CA LYS A 303 -4.86 29.95 35.99
C LYS A 303 -4.39 29.21 34.75
N HIS A 304 -4.33 27.87 34.76
CA HIS A 304 -3.89 27.09 33.58
C HIS A 304 -5.02 26.47 32.75
N ALA A 305 -6.28 26.60 33.17
CA ALA A 305 -7.42 26.05 32.42
C ALA A 305 -7.82 26.88 31.18
N ALA A 306 -7.24 28.07 30.98
CA ALA A 306 -7.55 28.96 29.86
C ALA A 306 -6.54 28.90 28.70
N LEU A 307 -5.42 28.20 28.85
CA LEU A 307 -4.35 28.13 27.83
C LEU A 307 -4.47 26.91 26.90
N GLY A 308 -5.26 25.90 27.27
CA GLY A 308 -5.43 24.67 26.48
C GLY A 308 -6.47 24.73 25.36
N GLN A 309 -7.26 25.81 25.27
CA GLN A 309 -8.23 25.99 24.18
C GLN A 309 -7.61 26.68 22.95
N ASP A 310 -6.49 27.38 23.13
CA ASP A 310 -5.82 28.15 22.06
C ASP A 310 -4.98 27.22 21.16
N GLU A 311 -4.32 26.21 21.71
CA GLU A 311 -3.52 25.23 20.95
C GLU A 311 -4.37 24.31 20.05
N THR A 312 -5.56 23.91 20.52
CA THR A 312 -6.50 23.11 19.72
C THR A 312 -7.13 23.91 18.58
N ALA A 313 -7.35 25.21 18.78
CA ALA A 313 -7.83 26.11 17.74
C ALA A 313 -6.74 26.42 16.71
N GLN A 314 -5.48 26.60 17.14
CA GLN A 314 -4.33 26.74 16.24
C GLN A 314 -4.09 25.49 15.38
N THR A 315 -4.25 24.28 15.96
CA THR A 315 -4.11 23.02 15.20
C THR A 315 -5.20 22.87 14.12
N LEU A 316 -6.44 23.32 14.41
CA LEU A 316 -7.54 23.27 13.44
C LEU A 316 -7.41 24.32 12.33
N VAL A 317 -6.81 25.48 12.62
CA VAL A 317 -6.49 26.50 11.62
C VAL A 317 -5.33 26.05 10.74
N GLU A 318 -4.29 25.41 11.29
CA GLU A 318 -3.21 24.80 10.49
C GLU A 318 -3.72 23.69 9.56
N ILE A 319 -4.73 22.90 9.97
CA ILE A 319 -5.33 21.86 9.11
C ILE A 319 -6.12 22.49 7.94
N SER A 320 -6.73 23.65 8.13
CA SER A 320 -7.44 24.37 7.06
C SER A 320 -6.46 24.96 6.02
N ASP A 321 -5.30 25.45 6.46
CA ASP A 321 -4.26 25.97 5.55
C ASP A 321 -3.49 24.84 4.83
N ILE A 322 -3.45 23.63 5.40
CA ILE A 322 -2.87 22.42 4.75
C ILE A 322 -3.72 21.95 3.55
N GLN A 323 -5.00 22.31 3.47
CA GLN A 323 -5.91 21.79 2.45
C GLN A 323 -5.67 22.38 1.05
N GLU A 324 -5.07 23.58 0.95
CA GLU A 324 -4.69 24.19 -0.34
C GLU A 324 -3.24 23.87 -0.76
N ASP A 325 -2.34 23.60 0.19
CA ASP A 325 -0.91 23.37 -0.10
C ASP A 325 -0.50 21.88 -0.22
N TRP A 326 -1.29 20.94 0.33
CA TRP A 326 -0.92 19.51 0.34
C TRP A 326 -0.80 18.92 -1.07
N PHE A 327 -1.70 19.27 -2.00
CA PHE A 327 -1.68 18.71 -3.35
C PHE A 327 -0.48 19.21 -4.17
N ALA A 328 -0.06 20.46 -3.95
CA ALA A 328 1.12 21.04 -4.58
C ALA A 328 2.43 20.48 -3.97
N ASN A 329 2.50 20.33 -2.64
CA ASN A 329 3.72 19.91 -1.95
C ASN A 329 3.94 18.39 -1.88
N ALA A 330 2.91 17.56 -2.01
CA ALA A 330 3.06 16.10 -1.99
C ALA A 330 3.83 15.55 -3.21
N THR A 331 3.94 16.33 -4.29
CA THR A 331 4.75 15.95 -5.47
C THR A 331 6.17 16.48 -5.44
N SER A 332 6.43 17.61 -4.77
CA SER A 332 7.76 18.22 -4.64
C SER A 332 8.57 17.69 -3.44
N SER A 333 7.93 17.22 -2.36
CA SER A 333 8.62 16.85 -1.11
C SER A 333 8.91 15.35 -0.92
N LEU A 334 8.69 14.53 -1.95
CA LEU A 334 9.01 13.09 -1.88
C LEU A 334 10.53 12.78 -1.97
N GLY A 335 11.39 13.79 -2.14
CA GLY A 335 12.85 13.58 -2.24
C GLY A 335 13.22 12.64 -3.40
N LEU A 336 12.41 12.64 -4.47
CA LEU A 336 12.65 11.88 -5.69
C LEU A 336 13.39 12.70 -6.76
N ASP A 337 13.97 13.85 -6.38
CA ASP A 337 14.87 14.62 -7.23
C ASP A 337 16.21 13.91 -7.36
N PHE A 338 16.23 12.89 -8.22
CA PHE A 338 17.44 12.16 -8.61
C PHE A 338 18.52 13.07 -9.23
N PHE A 339 18.19 14.33 -9.57
CA PHE A 339 19.06 15.27 -10.26
C PHE A 339 19.49 16.51 -9.45
N GLU A 340 19.01 16.73 -8.20
CA GLU A 340 19.42 17.87 -7.37
C GLU A 340 20.51 17.53 -6.34
N LEU A 341 21.55 16.81 -6.76
CA LEU A 341 22.71 16.49 -5.91
C LEU A 341 23.77 17.61 -5.81
N GLN A 342 23.44 18.87 -6.11
CA GLN A 342 24.50 19.88 -6.27
C GLN A 342 24.34 21.23 -5.57
N GLU A 343 23.29 21.48 -4.79
CA GLU A 343 23.13 22.80 -4.15
C GLU A 343 22.90 22.72 -2.64
N GLY A 344 23.97 22.41 -1.92
CA GLY A 344 24.12 22.68 -0.48
C GLY A 344 25.45 23.38 -0.24
N PRO A 345 25.58 24.26 0.78
CA PRO A 345 26.69 25.22 0.89
C PRO A 345 28.05 24.61 1.24
N ASP A 346 28.15 23.29 1.39
CA ASP A 346 29.41 22.55 1.54
C ASP A 346 29.71 21.72 0.28
N SER A 347 30.04 22.42 -0.80
CA SER A 347 30.56 21.79 -2.02
C SER A 347 31.98 21.28 -1.79
N LEU A 348 32.12 19.98 -1.53
CA LEU A 348 33.42 19.30 -1.64
C LEU A 348 33.83 19.26 -3.11
N PRO A 349 35.02 19.76 -3.49
CA PRO A 349 35.44 19.76 -4.88
C PRO A 349 35.64 18.32 -5.36
N LEU A 350 34.94 17.96 -6.44
CA LEU A 350 35.14 16.77 -7.26
C LEU A 350 36.49 16.87 -7.99
N HIS A 351 37.58 16.71 -7.24
CA HIS A 351 38.87 16.27 -7.76
C HIS A 351 39.31 15.06 -6.95
N ALA A 352 39.10 13.88 -7.53
CA ALA A 352 39.62 12.64 -7.00
C ALA A 352 41.14 12.64 -7.15
N GLU A 353 41.86 13.11 -6.13
CA GLU A 353 43.27 12.78 -5.98
C GLU A 353 43.41 11.34 -5.47
N ALA A 354 44.30 10.57 -6.10
CA ALA A 354 44.55 9.16 -5.84
C ALA A 354 45.14 8.86 -4.43
N SER A 355 45.28 9.87 -3.58
CA SER A 355 45.86 9.81 -2.24
C SER A 355 44.85 9.50 -1.13
N THR A 356 43.53 9.57 -1.41
CA THR A 356 42.49 9.44 -0.37
C THR A 356 42.10 7.98 -0.07
N TYR A 357 42.37 7.03 -0.98
CA TYR A 357 42.04 5.61 -0.78
C TYR A 357 43.14 4.67 -1.34
N PRO A 358 44.26 4.47 -0.61
CA PRO A 358 45.37 3.63 -1.07
C PRO A 358 44.99 2.14 -1.20
N GLU A 359 43.91 1.70 -0.53
CA GLU A 359 43.49 0.29 -0.51
C GLU A 359 42.59 -0.12 -1.68
N LEU A 360 42.07 0.85 -2.46
CA LEU A 360 41.25 0.59 -3.65
C LEU A 360 42.06 0.46 -4.95
N TYR A 361 43.36 0.79 -4.91
CA TYR A 361 44.29 0.70 -6.06
C TYR A 361 45.42 -0.30 -5.79
N GLY A 362 45.07 -1.52 -5.41
CA GLY A 362 45.98 -2.67 -5.43
C GLY A 362 46.01 -3.31 -6.82
N GLN A 363 47.17 -3.21 -7.51
CA GLN A 363 47.57 -3.88 -8.76
C GLN A 363 46.51 -3.95 -9.89
N GLN A 364 46.63 -3.04 -10.87
CA GLN A 364 45.96 -3.16 -12.17
C GLN A 364 46.35 -4.49 -12.87
N PRO A 365 45.39 -5.26 -13.39
CA PRO A 365 45.69 -6.41 -14.24
C PRO A 365 46.32 -5.94 -15.55
N THR A 366 47.38 -6.60 -16.00
CA THR A 366 47.95 -6.43 -17.33
C THR A 366 46.93 -6.83 -18.40
N ALA A 367 46.80 -6.02 -19.45
CA ALA A 367 45.83 -6.20 -20.53
C ALA A 367 45.94 -7.61 -21.16
N GLY A 368 44.90 -8.43 -20.99
CA GLY A 368 44.81 -9.75 -21.63
C GLY A 368 43.89 -10.79 -20.97
N GLU A 369 43.48 -10.63 -19.71
CA GLU A 369 42.60 -11.59 -19.02
C GLU A 369 41.18 -11.04 -18.82
N VAL A 370 40.17 -11.89 -19.03
CA VAL A 370 38.76 -11.60 -18.77
C VAL A 370 38.53 -11.65 -17.25
N ASP A 371 38.05 -10.54 -16.68
CA ASP A 371 37.77 -10.41 -15.23
C ASP A 371 36.53 -11.24 -14.87
N ASP A 372 36.74 -12.39 -14.23
CA ASP A 372 35.67 -13.22 -13.67
C ASP A 372 35.25 -12.66 -12.31
N TRP A 373 34.26 -11.78 -12.34
CA TRP A 373 33.68 -11.15 -11.16
C TRP A 373 32.94 -12.16 -10.24
N THR A 374 32.62 -13.38 -10.72
CA THR A 374 31.95 -14.41 -9.92
C THR A 374 32.90 -15.17 -8.98
N ALA A 375 34.21 -15.10 -9.24
CA ALA A 375 35.24 -15.70 -8.38
C ALA A 375 35.54 -14.86 -7.12
N ARG A 376 35.06 -13.62 -7.03
CA ARG A 376 35.26 -12.77 -5.85
C ARG A 376 34.27 -13.15 -4.76
N THR A 377 34.71 -13.98 -3.82
CA THR A 377 33.97 -14.23 -2.57
C THR A 377 33.69 -12.89 -1.87
N LEU A 378 32.42 -12.50 -1.81
CA LEU A 378 31.92 -11.39 -0.98
C LEU A 378 32.17 -11.73 0.49
N ARG A 379 33.34 -11.34 1.02
CA ARG A 379 33.54 -11.27 2.47
C ARG A 379 32.76 -10.06 2.99
N GLY A 380 31.70 -10.29 3.75
CA GLY A 380 31.07 -9.18 4.48
C GLY A 380 29.62 -9.33 4.92
N MET A 381 28.93 -10.44 4.70
CA MET A 381 27.54 -10.60 5.17
C MET A 381 27.32 -11.91 5.95
N HIS A 382 28.02 -12.02 7.08
CA HIS A 382 27.58 -12.85 8.20
C HIS A 382 27.90 -12.13 9.51
N SER A 383 26.98 -11.27 9.94
CA SER A 383 26.70 -11.01 11.36
C SER A 383 25.64 -9.91 11.50
N LEU A 384 24.60 -10.25 12.26
CA LEU A 384 23.54 -9.43 12.89
C LEU A 384 22.22 -9.29 12.13
#